data_AF-A0A8W8NIZ0-F1
#
_entry.id   AF-A0A8W8NIZ0-F1
#
_cell.length_a   1.000
_cell.length_b   1.000
_cell.length_c   1.000
_cell.angle_alpha   90.00
_cell.angle_beta   90.00
_cell.angle_gamma   90.00
#
_symmetry.space_group_name_H-M   'P 1'
#
loop_
_entity.id
_entity.type
_entity.pdbx_description
1 polymer ?
#
loop_
_entity_poly.entity_id
_entity_poly.type
_entity_poly.pdbx_seq_one_letter_code
_entity_poly.pdbx_strand_id
1 'polypeptide(L)'
;MLTIYHLLRTCLWTLPLFTVIWSVSGFAITYGISQALNHTSNVFPYISKTGTEVPERGIFSLIVFVCSLSMALNSEIRFQYVRLMMTQMSLTPAEKSRWITANKLTLGLGLIASFGLVFVASFQVDTLPVPHYMGAFVTFGLGFICCWIHAAITYKLYKEERKSMLKLTFVLQVLVSITITVSFITFVISFASYRYQKKQGYGTKERELRSVFQSASTSEWVLAIATISYVLTFIPSFRKLEFDGFNVKFKQLATNSKTNVCLRLCNCCS
;
A
#
# COMPACT_ATOMS: atom_id res chain seq x y z
N MET A 1 -18.43 20.27 16.45
CA MET A 1 -17.26 19.38 16.48
C MET A 1 -17.65 17.90 16.38
N LEU A 2 -18.46 17.52 15.38
CA LEU A 2 -19.02 16.17 15.25
C LEU A 2 -18.64 15.45 13.94
N THR A 3 -17.64 15.94 13.20
CA THR A 3 -17.42 15.54 11.80
C THR A 3 -16.17 14.68 11.60
N ILE A 4 -15.01 15.02 12.16
CA ILE A 4 -13.77 14.21 11.96
C ILE A 4 -13.75 12.97 12.85
N TYR A 5 -14.08 13.11 14.13
CA TYR A 5 -14.08 11.98 15.08
C TYR A 5 -15.08 10.88 14.67
N HIS A 6 -16.28 11.25 14.21
CA HIS A 6 -17.26 10.28 13.72
C HIS A 6 -16.82 9.58 12.43
N LEU A 7 -16.17 10.32 11.52
CA LEU A 7 -15.59 9.76 10.30
C LEU A 7 -14.48 8.75 10.63
N LEU A 8 -13.54 9.13 11.50
CA LEU A 8 -12.45 8.25 11.94
C LEU A 8 -12.96 7.02 12.72
N ARG A 9 -14.06 7.17 13.47
CA ARG A 9 -14.67 6.10 14.28
C ARG A 9 -15.24 4.94 13.45
N THR A 10 -15.86 5.23 12.30
CA THR A 10 -16.66 4.23 11.56
C THR A 10 -16.19 3.94 10.14
N CYS A 11 -15.32 4.79 9.58
CA CYS A 11 -14.92 4.75 8.18
C CYS A 11 -13.45 4.39 7.95
N LEU A 12 -12.82 3.56 8.81
CA LEU A 12 -11.43 3.10 8.59
C LEU A 12 -11.20 2.47 7.19
N TRP A 13 -12.26 1.94 6.57
CA TRP A 13 -12.22 1.38 5.22
C TRP A 13 -12.05 2.41 4.09
N THR A 14 -12.22 3.72 4.35
CA THR A 14 -11.97 4.77 3.34
C THR A 14 -10.49 5.09 3.19
N LEU A 15 -9.66 4.73 4.18
CA LEU A 15 -8.22 4.98 4.17
C LEU A 15 -7.52 4.36 2.94
N PRO A 16 -7.71 3.07 2.59
CA PRO A 16 -7.18 2.51 1.36
C PRO A 16 -7.60 3.27 0.09
N LEU A 17 -8.86 3.71 0.02
CA LEU A 17 -9.39 4.46 -1.13
C LEU A 17 -8.73 5.83 -1.23
N PHE A 18 -8.61 6.53 -0.11
CA PHE A 18 -7.90 7.80 -0.03
C PHE A 18 -6.46 7.64 -0.52
N THR A 19 -5.72 6.64 -0.01
CA THR A 19 -4.33 6.38 -0.42
C THR A 19 -4.17 6.20 -1.93
N VAL A 20 -5.06 5.42 -2.56
CA VAL A 20 -5.01 5.18 -4.01
C VAL A 20 -5.39 6.43 -4.78
N ILE A 21 -6.53 7.04 -4.46
CA ILE A 21 -7.04 8.20 -5.20
C ILE A 21 -6.05 9.36 -5.10
N TRP A 22 -5.55 9.65 -3.89
CA TRP A 22 -4.57 10.70 -3.65
C TRP A 22 -3.30 10.50 -4.48
N SER A 23 -2.71 9.31 -4.40
CA SER A 23 -1.42 9.05 -5.04
C SER A 23 -1.53 9.00 -6.57
N VAL A 24 -2.54 8.29 -7.11
CA VAL A 24 -2.72 8.16 -8.56
C VAL A 24 -3.08 9.51 -9.18
N SER A 25 -4.01 10.25 -8.56
CA SER A 25 -4.35 11.60 -9.06
C SER A 25 -3.15 12.53 -8.96
N GLY A 26 -2.39 12.45 -7.87
CA GLY A 26 -1.17 13.23 -7.70
C GLY A 26 -0.13 12.97 -8.79
N PHE A 27 0.18 11.71 -9.08
CA PHE A 27 1.13 11.36 -10.15
C PHE A 27 0.61 11.75 -11.54
N ALA A 28 -0.71 11.67 -11.78
CA ALA A 28 -1.30 12.15 -13.03
C ALA A 28 -1.17 13.67 -13.17
N ILE A 29 -1.32 14.43 -12.08
CA ILE A 29 -1.14 15.88 -12.06
C ILE A 29 0.31 16.26 -12.36
N THR A 30 1.29 15.65 -11.68
CA THR A 30 2.71 15.98 -11.90
C THR A 30 3.15 15.59 -13.31
N TYR A 31 2.69 14.43 -13.80
CA TYR A 31 2.88 14.04 -15.19
C TYR A 31 2.27 15.05 -16.17
N GLY A 32 1.01 15.44 -15.97
CA GLY A 32 0.32 16.39 -16.84
C GLY A 32 1.01 17.76 -16.91
N ILE A 33 1.43 18.31 -15.76
CA ILE A 33 2.20 19.56 -15.69
C ILE A 33 3.54 19.42 -16.42
N SER A 34 4.28 18.35 -16.13
CA SER A 34 5.59 18.10 -16.73
C SER A 34 5.53 17.99 -18.26
N GLN A 35 4.48 17.34 -18.79
CA GLN A 35 4.25 17.25 -20.24
C GLN A 35 3.83 18.61 -20.83
N ALA A 36 2.91 19.33 -20.17
CA ALA A 36 2.43 20.63 -20.65
C ALA A 36 3.55 21.68 -20.74
N LEU A 37 4.52 21.61 -19.84
CA LEU A 37 5.66 22.53 -19.79
C LEU A 37 6.92 21.99 -20.48
N ASN A 38 6.86 20.81 -21.13
CA ASN A 38 8.00 20.14 -21.78
C ASN A 38 9.21 19.92 -20.85
N HIS A 39 8.97 19.71 -19.55
CA HIS A 39 10.04 19.44 -18.58
C HIS A 39 10.58 18.01 -18.69
N THR A 40 9.80 17.09 -19.25
CA THR A 40 10.22 15.71 -19.52
C THR A 40 10.31 15.42 -21.02
N SER A 41 11.12 14.43 -21.37
CA SER A 41 11.33 14.02 -22.77
C SER A 41 10.09 13.38 -23.38
N ASN A 42 9.99 13.38 -24.72
CA ASN A 42 8.94 12.66 -25.48
C ASN A 42 8.88 11.14 -25.23
N VAL A 43 9.87 10.56 -24.55
CA VAL A 43 9.84 9.17 -24.08
C VAL A 43 9.19 9.13 -22.71
N PHE A 44 8.24 8.20 -22.50
CA PHE A 44 7.54 7.98 -21.24
C PHE A 44 8.53 7.97 -20.04
N PRO A 45 8.52 9.00 -19.19
CA PRO A 45 9.57 9.21 -18.18
C PRO A 45 9.31 8.40 -16.91
N TYR A 46 10.34 8.27 -16.06
CA TYR A 46 10.18 7.80 -14.68
C TYR A 46 9.22 8.69 -13.89
N ILE A 47 8.50 8.14 -12.92
CA ILE A 47 7.55 8.88 -12.06
C ILE A 47 8.25 10.06 -11.40
N SER A 48 9.41 9.82 -10.77
CA SER A 48 10.18 10.85 -10.06
C SER A 48 10.64 12.00 -10.97
N LYS A 49 10.82 11.74 -12.26
CA LYS A 49 11.18 12.76 -13.26
C LYS A 49 10.03 13.71 -13.56
N THR A 50 8.78 13.27 -13.40
CA THR A 50 7.60 14.13 -13.56
C THR A 50 7.42 15.13 -12.43
N GLY A 51 8.23 15.04 -11.37
CA GLY A 51 8.17 15.87 -10.17
C GLY A 51 9.47 16.61 -9.88
N THR A 52 10.32 16.85 -10.87
CA THR A 52 11.67 17.42 -10.64
C THR A 52 11.75 18.94 -10.83
N GLU A 53 11.06 19.51 -11.82
CA GLU A 53 11.13 20.96 -12.10
C GLU A 53 10.04 21.77 -11.37
N VAL A 54 10.12 23.10 -11.42
CA VAL A 54 9.08 23.97 -10.85
C VAL A 54 7.96 24.14 -11.89
N PRO A 55 6.67 23.98 -11.54
CA PRO A 55 6.11 23.89 -10.19
C PRO A 55 5.87 22.48 -9.65
N GLU A 56 6.04 21.42 -10.44
CA GLU A 56 5.73 20.04 -10.02
C GLU A 56 6.53 19.56 -8.81
N ARG A 57 7.72 20.11 -8.55
CA ARG A 57 8.63 19.70 -7.46
C ARG A 57 7.95 19.68 -6.09
N GLY A 58 7.36 20.80 -5.70
CA GLY A 58 6.69 20.91 -4.39
C GLY A 58 5.44 20.04 -4.32
N ILE A 59 4.72 19.93 -5.44
CA ILE A 59 3.49 19.14 -5.58
C ILE A 59 3.81 17.65 -5.41
N PHE A 60 4.81 17.15 -6.12
CA PHE A 60 5.28 15.77 -6.04
C PHE A 60 5.74 15.41 -4.62
N SER A 61 6.57 16.25 -4.00
CA SER A 61 7.02 16.05 -2.62
C SER A 61 5.83 15.95 -1.64
N LEU A 62 4.83 16.83 -1.77
CA LEU A 62 3.64 16.79 -0.91
C LEU A 62 2.81 15.52 -1.14
N ILE A 63 2.58 15.14 -2.41
CA ILE A 63 1.84 13.92 -2.76
C ILE A 63 2.49 12.70 -2.14
N VAL A 64 3.80 12.53 -2.35
CA VAL A 64 4.56 11.37 -1.87
C VAL A 64 4.63 11.35 -0.34
N PHE A 65 4.77 12.51 0.31
CA PHE A 65 4.74 12.61 1.77
C PHE A 65 3.40 12.19 2.37
N VAL A 66 2.28 12.67 1.82
CA VAL A 66 0.94 12.25 2.28
C VAL A 66 0.69 10.77 1.98
N CYS A 67 1.18 10.26 0.84
CA CYS A 67 1.17 8.84 0.50
C CYS A 67 1.90 8.02 1.58
N SER A 68 3.11 8.44 1.99
CA SER A 68 3.89 7.82 3.07
C SER A 68 3.08 7.65 4.35
N LEU A 69 2.48 8.74 4.85
CA LEU A 69 1.66 8.71 6.06
C LEU A 69 0.46 7.77 5.91
N SER A 70 -0.23 7.83 4.77
CA SER A 70 -1.40 6.98 4.53
C SER A 70 -1.04 5.49 4.40
N MET A 71 0.12 5.15 3.83
CA MET A 71 0.63 3.78 3.73
C MET A 71 1.02 3.22 5.11
N ALA A 72 1.64 4.05 5.97
CA ALA A 72 1.94 3.69 7.35
C ALA A 72 0.65 3.41 8.13
N LEU A 73 -0.36 4.26 8.00
CA LEU A 73 -1.68 4.05 8.62
C LEU A 73 -2.36 2.78 8.11
N ASN A 74 -2.31 2.48 6.81
CA ASN A 74 -2.84 1.22 6.28
C ASN A 74 -2.15 -0.01 6.91
N SER A 75 -0.83 0.05 7.08
CA SER A 75 -0.06 -1.01 7.74
C SER A 75 -0.48 -1.21 9.19
N GLU A 76 -0.68 -0.12 9.93
CA GLU A 76 -1.14 -0.16 11.32
C GLU A 76 -2.55 -0.75 11.43
N ILE A 77 -3.53 -0.26 10.66
CA ILE A 77 -4.91 -0.80 10.74
C ILE A 77 -4.96 -2.26 10.30
N ARG A 78 -4.12 -2.66 9.33
CA ARG A 78 -3.98 -4.07 8.93
C ARG A 78 -3.42 -4.92 10.07
N PHE A 79 -2.39 -4.45 10.76
CA PHE A 79 -1.84 -5.10 11.94
C PHE A 79 -2.92 -5.29 13.02
N GLN A 80 -3.71 -4.25 13.29
CA GLN A 80 -4.80 -4.30 14.28
C GLN A 80 -5.86 -5.34 13.91
N TYR A 81 -6.31 -5.36 12.64
CA TYR A 81 -7.26 -6.35 12.15
C TYR A 81 -6.77 -7.77 12.38
N VAL A 82 -5.54 -8.08 11.94
CA VAL A 82 -4.96 -9.42 12.05
C VAL A 82 -4.79 -9.80 13.51
N ARG A 83 -4.31 -8.88 14.37
CA ARG A 83 -4.17 -9.13 15.81
C ARG A 83 -5.50 -9.54 16.43
N LEU A 84 -6.58 -8.80 16.16
CA LEU A 84 -7.90 -9.11 16.68
C LEU A 84 -8.43 -10.47 16.18
N MET A 85 -8.27 -10.76 14.89
CA MET A 85 -8.63 -12.07 14.33
C MET A 85 -7.87 -13.21 15.02
N MET A 86 -6.54 -13.10 15.16
CA MET A 86 -5.70 -14.12 15.79
C MET A 86 -6.04 -14.31 17.28
N THR A 87 -6.50 -13.26 17.97
CA THR A 87 -6.93 -13.39 19.36
C THR A 87 -8.22 -14.20 19.53
N GLN A 88 -9.14 -14.11 18.56
CA GLN A 88 -10.45 -14.79 18.60
C GLN A 88 -10.42 -16.22 18.07
N MET A 89 -9.45 -16.58 17.23
CA MET A 89 -9.34 -17.93 16.68
C MET A 89 -8.87 -18.95 17.72
N SER A 90 -9.44 -20.16 17.62
CA SER A 90 -9.05 -21.34 18.40
C SER A 90 -7.77 -21.99 17.84
N LEU A 91 -6.65 -21.27 17.92
CA LEU A 91 -5.32 -21.74 17.50
C LEU A 91 -4.53 -22.31 18.68
N THR A 92 -3.60 -23.21 18.38
CA THR A 92 -2.60 -23.62 19.39
C THR A 92 -1.72 -22.42 19.82
N PRO A 93 -1.18 -22.41 21.04
CA PRO A 93 -0.30 -21.31 21.49
C PRO A 93 0.89 -21.06 20.57
N ALA A 94 1.48 -22.13 20.03
CA ALA A 94 2.60 -22.06 19.09
C ALA A 94 2.21 -21.38 17.77
N GLU A 95 1.07 -21.75 17.17
CA GLU A 95 0.58 -21.11 15.95
C GLU A 95 0.24 -19.64 16.18
N LYS A 96 -0.42 -19.33 17.30
CA LYS A 96 -0.77 -17.95 17.66
C LYS A 96 0.48 -17.07 17.76
N SER A 97 1.52 -17.56 18.44
CA SER A 97 2.81 -16.87 18.56
C SER A 97 3.48 -16.63 17.21
N ARG A 98 3.51 -17.66 16.34
CA ARG A 98 4.09 -17.58 14.99
C ARG A 98 3.41 -16.48 14.16
N TRP A 99 2.08 -16.49 14.10
CA TRP A 99 1.33 -15.56 13.25
C TRP A 99 1.27 -14.13 13.82
N ILE A 100 1.28 -13.96 15.14
CA ILE A 100 1.45 -12.65 15.77
C ILE A 100 2.83 -12.07 15.45
N THR A 101 3.89 -12.89 15.49
CA THR A 101 5.24 -12.47 15.11
C THR A 101 5.31 -12.06 13.65
N ALA A 102 4.73 -12.85 12.74
CA ALA A 102 4.62 -12.49 11.32
C ALA A 102 3.87 -11.16 11.12
N ASN A 103 2.79 -10.93 11.87
CA ASN A 103 2.02 -9.69 11.80
C ASN A 103 2.81 -8.47 12.32
N LYS A 104 3.59 -8.62 13.41
CA LYS A 104 4.51 -7.58 13.90
C LYS A 104 5.61 -7.28 12.89
N LEU A 105 6.16 -8.30 12.24
CA LEU A 105 7.15 -8.16 11.18
C LEU A 105 6.58 -7.34 10.02
N THR A 106 5.37 -7.65 9.55
CA THR A 106 4.73 -6.86 8.47
C THR A 106 4.46 -5.42 8.87
N LEU A 107 4.12 -5.15 10.14
CA LEU A 107 4.01 -3.78 10.63
C LEU A 107 5.36 -3.04 10.55
N GLY A 108 6.42 -3.63 11.13
CA GLY A 108 7.75 -3.02 11.12
C GLY A 108 8.26 -2.76 9.70
N LEU A 109 8.17 -3.76 8.82
CA LEU A 109 8.55 -3.63 7.42
C LEU A 109 7.68 -2.58 6.69
N GLY A 110 6.37 -2.55 6.94
CA GLY A 110 5.46 -1.56 6.35
C GLY A 110 5.75 -0.12 6.77
N LEU A 111 6.10 0.09 8.04
CA LEU A 111 6.51 1.40 8.56
C LEU A 111 7.85 1.86 7.96
N ILE A 112 8.85 0.97 7.89
CA ILE A 112 10.14 1.27 7.26
C ILE A 112 9.97 1.56 5.76
N ALA A 113 9.16 0.75 5.05
CA ALA A 113 8.84 0.96 3.65
C ALA A 113 8.17 2.33 3.42
N SER A 114 7.23 2.69 4.30
CA SER A 114 6.56 4.00 4.25
C SER A 114 7.53 5.13 4.53
N PHE A 115 8.46 4.97 5.48
CA PHE A 115 9.51 5.95 5.75
C PHE A 115 10.45 6.15 4.55
N GLY A 116 10.70 5.10 3.76
CA GLY A 116 11.42 5.23 2.48
C GLY A 116 10.80 6.25 1.51
N LEU A 117 9.47 6.40 1.51
CA LEU A 117 8.79 7.42 0.70
C LEU A 117 9.10 8.85 1.19
N VAL A 118 9.42 9.04 2.46
CA VAL A 118 9.86 10.36 2.97
C VAL A 118 11.19 10.76 2.34
N PHE A 119 12.10 9.79 2.11
CA PHE A 119 13.34 10.04 1.38
C PHE A 119 13.06 10.41 -0.08
N VAL A 120 12.17 9.67 -0.75
CA VAL A 120 11.76 9.96 -2.12
C VAL A 120 11.14 11.36 -2.23
N ALA A 121 10.33 11.78 -1.25
CA ALA A 121 9.71 13.11 -1.20
C ALA A 121 10.72 14.23 -0.91
N SER A 122 11.73 13.96 -0.08
CA SER A 122 12.67 14.99 0.41
C SER A 122 13.85 15.22 -0.52
N PHE A 123 14.33 14.16 -1.18
CA PHE A 123 15.53 14.21 -2.00
C PHE A 123 15.16 14.07 -3.47
N GLN A 124 15.46 15.11 -4.26
CA GLN A 124 15.14 15.12 -5.69
C GLN A 124 16.11 14.22 -6.46
N VAL A 125 15.57 13.47 -7.43
CA VAL A 125 16.33 12.43 -8.16
C VAL A 125 17.51 13.00 -8.94
N ASP A 126 17.46 14.27 -9.37
CA ASP A 126 18.53 14.89 -10.15
C ASP A 126 19.60 15.60 -9.32
N THR A 127 19.26 16.10 -8.14
CA THR A 127 20.23 16.80 -7.28
C THR A 127 20.86 15.87 -6.26
N LEU A 128 20.08 14.97 -5.66
CA LEU A 128 20.51 14.03 -4.62
C LEU A 128 20.01 12.61 -4.94
N PRO A 129 20.52 11.99 -6.03
CA PRO A 129 20.04 10.69 -6.51
C PRO A 129 20.25 9.56 -5.49
N VAL A 130 21.37 9.55 -4.77
CA VAL A 130 21.71 8.44 -3.84
C VAL A 130 20.64 8.25 -2.76
N PRO A 131 20.31 9.26 -1.92
CA PRO A 131 19.27 9.09 -0.92
C PRO A 131 17.88 8.89 -1.53
N HIS A 132 17.59 9.47 -2.70
CA HIS A 132 16.33 9.23 -3.42
C HIS A 132 16.15 7.75 -3.77
N TYR A 133 17.14 7.16 -4.44
CA TYR A 133 17.10 5.74 -4.83
C TYR A 133 17.14 4.83 -3.61
N MET A 134 17.89 5.16 -2.54
CA MET A 134 17.82 4.42 -1.28
C MET A 134 16.40 4.37 -0.74
N GLY A 135 15.70 5.51 -0.68
CA GLY A 135 14.30 5.60 -0.29
C GLY A 135 13.41 4.70 -1.15
N ALA A 136 13.53 4.82 -2.47
CA ALA A 136 12.74 4.03 -3.43
C ALA A 136 12.98 2.51 -3.27
N PHE A 137 14.23 2.07 -3.16
CA PHE A 137 14.56 0.66 -2.97
C PHE A 137 14.08 0.12 -1.62
N VAL A 138 14.14 0.91 -0.55
CA VAL A 138 13.57 0.54 0.76
C VAL A 138 12.05 0.39 0.64
N THR A 139 11.36 1.37 0.04
CA THR A 139 9.90 1.33 -0.13
C THR A 139 9.45 0.12 -0.94
N PHE A 140 9.98 -0.06 -2.15
CA PHE A 140 9.52 -1.11 -3.04
C PHE A 140 10.07 -2.49 -2.65
N GLY A 141 11.33 -2.55 -2.21
CA GLY A 141 11.98 -3.78 -1.74
C GLY A 141 11.28 -4.37 -0.52
N LEU A 142 11.09 -3.58 0.54
CA LEU A 142 10.39 -4.08 1.73
C LEU A 142 8.88 -4.22 1.47
N GLY A 143 8.30 -3.33 0.65
CA GLY A 143 6.90 -3.37 0.25
C GLY A 143 6.51 -4.69 -0.43
N PHE A 144 7.32 -5.19 -1.37
CA PHE A 144 7.00 -6.47 -2.03
C PHE A 144 7.07 -7.65 -1.06
N ILE A 145 8.04 -7.67 -0.13
CA ILE A 145 8.15 -8.72 0.90
C ILE A 145 6.91 -8.69 1.81
N CYS A 146 6.49 -7.50 2.23
CA CYS A 146 5.26 -7.31 3.02
C CYS A 146 4.02 -7.88 2.31
N CYS A 147 3.89 -7.69 1.00
CA CYS A 147 2.73 -8.16 0.24
C CYS A 147 2.61 -9.70 0.32
N TRP A 148 3.71 -10.42 0.13
CA TRP A 148 3.72 -11.88 0.24
C TRP A 148 3.40 -12.39 1.65
N ILE A 149 3.94 -11.76 2.69
CA ILE A 149 3.63 -12.13 4.07
C ILE A 149 2.16 -11.83 4.39
N HIS A 150 1.63 -10.68 3.96
CA HIS A 150 0.21 -10.36 4.10
C HIS A 150 -0.69 -11.37 3.40
N ALA A 151 -0.34 -11.83 2.20
CA ALA A 151 -1.06 -12.89 1.49
C ALA A 151 -1.04 -14.21 2.26
N ALA A 152 0.10 -14.62 2.81
CA ALA A 152 0.22 -15.81 3.64
C ALA A 152 -0.64 -15.73 4.92
N ILE A 153 -0.64 -14.57 5.59
CA ILE A 153 -1.52 -14.30 6.74
C ILE A 153 -2.99 -14.41 6.31
N THR A 154 -3.40 -13.77 5.22
CA THR A 154 -4.78 -13.83 4.72
C THR A 154 -5.19 -15.26 4.38
N TYR A 155 -4.29 -16.06 3.81
CA TYR A 155 -4.55 -17.47 3.55
C TYR A 155 -4.79 -18.25 4.84
N LYS A 156 -3.99 -18.04 5.89
CA LYS A 156 -4.25 -18.65 7.21
C LYS A 156 -5.62 -18.22 7.74
N LEU A 157 -5.95 -16.92 7.68
CA LEU A 157 -7.26 -16.43 8.11
C LEU A 157 -8.41 -17.08 7.32
N TYR A 158 -8.26 -17.25 6.01
CA TYR A 158 -9.23 -17.97 5.18
C TYR A 158 -9.31 -19.45 5.57
N LYS A 159 -8.18 -20.09 5.89
CA LYS A 159 -8.15 -21.50 6.25
C LYS A 159 -8.92 -21.77 7.54
N GLU A 160 -8.86 -20.88 8.52
CA GLU A 160 -9.59 -21.00 9.78
C GLU A 160 -11.08 -20.63 9.63
N GLU A 161 -11.37 -19.51 8.99
CA GLU A 161 -12.74 -18.95 8.96
C GLU A 161 -13.62 -19.49 7.83
N ARG A 162 -13.02 -20.04 6.77
CA ARG A 162 -13.68 -20.50 5.53
C ARG A 162 -14.56 -19.45 4.82
N LYS A 163 -14.42 -18.16 5.16
CA LYS A 163 -15.21 -17.06 4.57
C LYS A 163 -14.78 -16.76 3.12
N SER A 164 -15.73 -16.77 2.18
CA SER A 164 -15.48 -16.50 0.74
C SER A 164 -14.78 -15.16 0.50
N MET A 165 -15.13 -14.11 1.24
CA MET A 165 -14.45 -12.81 1.12
C MET A 165 -12.96 -12.88 1.45
N LEU A 166 -12.53 -13.71 2.40
CA LEU A 166 -11.09 -13.88 2.71
C LEU A 166 -10.38 -14.65 1.59
N LYS A 167 -11.06 -15.62 0.97
CA LYS A 167 -10.54 -16.32 -0.22
C LYS A 167 -10.31 -15.34 -1.36
N LEU A 168 -11.29 -14.50 -1.67
CA LEU A 168 -11.19 -13.48 -2.71
C LEU A 168 -10.06 -12.49 -2.40
N THR A 169 -9.98 -11.98 -1.16
CA THR A 169 -8.87 -11.11 -0.74
C THR A 169 -7.52 -11.78 -0.93
N PHE A 170 -7.36 -13.05 -0.54
CA PHE A 170 -6.11 -13.79 -0.76
C PHE A 170 -5.75 -13.90 -2.24
N VAL A 171 -6.69 -14.28 -3.11
CA VAL A 171 -6.45 -14.39 -4.55
C VAL A 171 -6.02 -13.05 -5.14
N LEU A 172 -6.71 -11.96 -4.81
CA LEU A 172 -6.34 -10.62 -5.26
C LEU A 172 -4.96 -10.21 -4.75
N GLN A 173 -4.63 -10.49 -3.49
CA GLN A 173 -3.31 -10.21 -2.92
C GLN A 173 -2.20 -10.97 -3.67
N VAL A 174 -2.41 -12.24 -4.00
CA VAL A 174 -1.44 -13.02 -4.80
C VAL A 174 -1.26 -12.42 -6.19
N LEU A 175 -2.35 -12.11 -6.91
CA LEU A 175 -2.28 -11.54 -8.26
C LEU A 175 -1.53 -10.20 -8.29
N VAL A 176 -1.84 -9.30 -7.35
CA VAL A 176 -1.15 -8.02 -7.24
C VAL A 176 0.31 -8.22 -6.79
N SER A 177 0.60 -9.16 -5.88
CA SER A 177 1.98 -9.46 -5.46
C SER A 177 2.84 -9.98 -6.61
N ILE A 178 2.29 -10.84 -7.47
CA ILE A 178 2.98 -11.31 -8.69
C ILE A 178 3.30 -10.11 -9.60
N THR A 179 2.33 -9.22 -9.81
CA THR A 179 2.52 -8.00 -10.62
C THR A 179 3.62 -7.11 -10.06
N ILE A 180 3.64 -6.90 -8.73
CA ILE A 180 4.69 -6.15 -8.02
C ILE A 180 6.05 -6.84 -8.20
N THR A 181 6.14 -8.15 -8.00
CA THR A 181 7.40 -8.90 -8.12
C THR A 181 7.97 -8.84 -9.54
N VAL A 182 7.15 -9.09 -10.56
CA VAL A 182 7.58 -9.02 -11.97
C VAL A 182 8.03 -7.60 -12.33
N SER A 183 7.26 -6.58 -11.91
CA SER A 183 7.59 -5.18 -12.19
C SER A 183 8.87 -4.74 -11.47
N PHE A 184 9.07 -5.15 -10.21
CA PHE A 184 10.28 -4.85 -9.45
C PHE A 184 11.53 -5.48 -10.08
N ILE A 185 11.47 -6.76 -10.44
CA ILE A 185 12.59 -7.45 -11.10
C ILE A 185 12.90 -6.79 -12.46
N THR A 186 11.85 -6.51 -13.25
CA THR A 186 11.99 -5.83 -14.55
C THR A 186 12.62 -4.45 -14.39
N PHE A 187 12.19 -3.69 -13.39
CA PHE A 187 12.75 -2.38 -13.06
C PHE A 187 14.23 -2.49 -12.70
N VAL A 188 14.61 -3.38 -11.78
CA VAL A 188 16.01 -3.54 -11.34
C VAL A 188 16.91 -3.90 -12.51
N ILE A 189 16.52 -4.90 -13.31
CA ILE A 189 17.30 -5.36 -14.47
C ILE A 189 17.40 -4.23 -15.50
N SER A 190 16.27 -3.65 -15.93
CA SER A 190 16.25 -2.63 -16.98
C SER A 190 16.98 -1.35 -16.54
N PHE A 191 16.82 -0.93 -15.29
CA PHE A 191 17.51 0.24 -14.73
C PHE A 191 19.03 0.03 -14.67
N ALA A 192 19.48 -1.13 -14.17
CA ALA A 192 20.89 -1.47 -14.12
C ALA A 192 21.49 -1.57 -15.53
N SER A 193 20.79 -2.24 -16.47
CA SER A 193 21.21 -2.35 -17.87
C SER A 193 21.29 -0.98 -18.54
N TYR A 194 20.28 -0.11 -18.37
CA TYR A 194 20.31 1.25 -18.91
C TYR A 194 21.50 2.05 -18.35
N ARG A 195 21.71 2.02 -17.03
CA ARG A 195 22.82 2.73 -16.37
C ARG A 195 24.18 2.26 -16.85
N TYR A 196 24.37 0.94 -16.95
CA TYR A 196 25.60 0.34 -17.47
C TYR A 196 25.84 0.76 -18.92
N GLN A 197 24.84 0.56 -19.79
CA GLN A 197 24.96 0.86 -21.21
C GLN A 197 25.20 2.36 -21.49
N LYS A 198 24.54 3.23 -20.73
CA LYS A 198 24.76 4.67 -20.80
C LYS A 198 26.18 5.05 -20.38
N LYS A 199 26.74 4.41 -19.35
CA LYS A 199 28.13 4.65 -18.91
C LYS A 199 29.15 4.23 -19.97
N GLN A 200 28.86 3.19 -20.75
CA GLN A 200 29.70 2.72 -21.85
C GLN A 200 29.58 3.58 -23.12
N GLY A 201 28.70 4.59 -23.14
CA GLY A 201 28.53 5.47 -24.30
C GLY A 201 27.74 4.86 -25.46
N TYR A 202 26.94 3.81 -25.23
CA TYR A 202 26.17 3.14 -26.29
C TYR A 202 25.07 4.01 -26.93
N GLY A 203 24.74 5.19 -26.38
CA GLY A 203 23.80 6.13 -26.98
C GLY A 203 22.90 6.85 -25.98
N THR A 204 21.77 7.36 -26.45
CA THR A 204 20.83 8.16 -25.64
C THR A 204 19.49 7.44 -25.41
N LYS A 205 18.71 7.93 -24.44
CA LYS A 205 17.38 7.36 -24.09
C LYS A 205 16.32 7.60 -25.18
N GLU A 206 16.58 8.50 -26.12
CA GLU A 206 15.70 8.84 -27.24
C GLU A 206 15.91 7.93 -28.46
N ARG A 207 17.08 7.29 -28.55
CA ARG A 207 17.49 6.47 -29.70
C ARG A 207 17.88 5.05 -29.26
N GLU A 208 19.18 4.78 -29.13
CA GLU A 208 19.73 3.42 -28.97
C GLU A 208 19.28 2.78 -27.66
N LEU A 209 19.17 3.56 -26.58
CA LEU A 209 18.79 3.07 -25.26
C LEU A 209 17.28 3.23 -24.96
N ARG A 210 16.47 3.58 -25.97
CA ARG A 210 15.05 3.86 -25.77
C ARG A 210 14.27 2.69 -25.20
N SER A 211 14.48 1.49 -25.73
CA SER A 211 13.75 0.28 -25.30
C SER A 211 14.03 -0.05 -23.83
N VAL A 212 15.32 -0.11 -23.44
CA VAL A 212 15.71 -0.43 -22.06
C VAL A 212 15.29 0.66 -21.07
N PHE A 213 15.36 1.93 -21.48
CA PHE A 213 14.85 3.05 -20.68
C PHE A 213 13.33 2.96 -20.51
N GLN A 214 12.59 2.63 -21.57
CA GLN A 214 11.14 2.53 -21.54
C GLN A 214 10.67 1.33 -20.73
N SER A 215 11.38 0.20 -20.78
CA SER A 215 11.14 -0.95 -19.89
C SER A 215 11.34 -0.57 -18.43
N ALA A 216 12.40 0.15 -18.09
CA ALA A 216 12.66 0.60 -16.73
C ALA A 216 11.57 1.58 -16.23
N SER A 217 11.26 2.63 -17.00
CA SER A 217 10.23 3.60 -16.62
C SER A 217 8.84 2.98 -16.53
N THR A 218 8.42 2.18 -17.52
CA THR A 218 7.11 1.53 -17.51
C THR A 218 6.96 0.58 -16.33
N SER A 219 7.99 -0.22 -16.03
CA SER A 219 7.96 -1.12 -14.87
C SER A 219 7.94 -0.38 -13.53
N GLU A 220 8.58 0.80 -13.43
CA GLU A 220 8.43 1.67 -12.25
C GLU A 220 6.98 2.13 -12.07
N TRP A 221 6.31 2.60 -13.13
CA TRP A 221 4.92 3.03 -13.07
C TRP A 221 3.98 1.90 -12.65
N VAL A 222 4.11 0.72 -13.27
CA VAL A 222 3.31 -0.45 -12.90
C VAL A 222 3.59 -0.86 -11.45
N LEU A 223 4.85 -0.88 -11.04
CA LEU A 223 5.26 -1.20 -9.67
C LEU A 223 4.63 -0.25 -8.65
N ALA A 224 4.69 1.05 -8.88
CA ALA A 224 4.14 2.06 -7.99
C ALA A 224 2.61 1.94 -7.88
N ILE A 225 1.91 1.89 -9.02
CA ILE A 225 0.44 1.79 -9.05
C ILE A 225 -0.02 0.47 -8.42
N ALA A 226 0.64 -0.66 -8.70
CA ALA A 226 0.30 -1.95 -8.12
C ALA A 226 0.54 -1.96 -6.60
N THR A 227 1.65 -1.40 -6.12
CA THR A 227 1.97 -1.28 -4.69
C THR A 227 0.94 -0.44 -3.94
N ILE A 228 0.57 0.71 -4.50
CA ILE A 228 -0.47 1.58 -3.94
C ILE A 228 -1.83 0.88 -3.99
N SER A 229 -2.18 0.22 -5.08
CA SER A 229 -3.46 -0.47 -5.22
C SER A 229 -3.59 -1.70 -4.30
N TYR A 230 -2.48 -2.27 -3.83
CA TYR A 230 -2.49 -3.42 -2.92
C TYR A 230 -3.32 -3.15 -1.65
N VAL A 231 -3.30 -1.93 -1.12
CA VAL A 231 -4.04 -1.61 0.12
C VAL A 231 -5.57 -1.71 -0.06
N LEU A 232 -6.09 -1.65 -1.29
CA LEU A 232 -7.53 -1.87 -1.56
C LEU A 232 -7.98 -3.26 -1.11
N THR A 233 -7.07 -4.24 -1.10
CA THR A 233 -7.36 -5.59 -0.60
C THR A 233 -7.72 -5.61 0.89
N PHE A 234 -7.38 -4.54 1.64
CA PHE A 234 -7.69 -4.42 3.06
C PHE A 234 -9.11 -3.93 3.35
N ILE A 235 -9.79 -3.32 2.37
CA ILE A 235 -11.14 -2.74 2.54
C ILE A 235 -12.13 -3.72 3.19
N PRO A 236 -12.26 -5.00 2.75
CA PRO A 236 -13.20 -5.94 3.38
C PRO A 236 -12.89 -6.21 4.86
N SER A 237 -11.62 -6.11 5.25
CA SER A 237 -11.18 -6.26 6.64
C SER A 237 -11.51 -5.00 7.45
N PHE A 238 -11.18 -3.82 6.91
CA PHE A 238 -11.34 -2.54 7.61
C PHE A 238 -12.81 -2.16 7.81
N ARG A 239 -13.71 -2.61 6.93
CA ARG A 239 -15.17 -2.42 7.11
C ARG A 239 -15.70 -3.00 8.42
N LYS A 240 -15.03 -4.01 8.96
CA LYS A 240 -15.39 -4.70 10.21
C LYS A 240 -14.84 -4.01 11.46
N LEU A 241 -13.99 -3.01 11.31
CA LEU A 241 -13.31 -2.33 12.41
C LEU A 241 -13.95 -0.98 12.73
N GLU A 242 -13.89 -0.61 14.00
CA GLU A 242 -14.18 0.73 14.51
C GLU A 242 -13.06 1.24 15.42
N PHE A 243 -12.96 2.56 15.53
CA PHE A 243 -12.01 3.24 16.39
C PHE A 243 -12.75 3.99 17.50
N ASP A 244 -12.59 3.57 18.75
CA ASP A 244 -13.32 4.15 19.89
C ASP A 244 -12.65 5.39 20.50
N GLY A 245 -11.57 5.89 19.89
CA GLY A 245 -10.77 7.03 20.35
C GLY A 245 -9.42 6.62 20.94
N PHE A 246 -9.33 5.42 21.53
CA PHE A 246 -8.09 4.90 22.10
C PHE A 246 -7.66 3.58 21.49
N ASN A 247 -8.62 2.75 21.03
CA ASN A 247 -8.36 1.41 20.54
C ASN A 247 -9.13 1.10 19.24
N VAL A 248 -8.55 0.21 18.43
CA VAL A 248 -9.24 -0.41 17.30
C VAL A 248 -9.91 -1.70 17.77
N LYS A 249 -11.20 -1.85 17.48
CA LYS A 249 -12.02 -3.01 17.87
C LYS A 249 -12.89 -3.48 16.70
N PHE A 250 -13.44 -4.68 16.77
CA PHE A 250 -14.49 -5.10 15.84
C PHE A 250 -15.79 -4.34 16.13
N LYS A 251 -16.49 -3.91 15.08
CA LYS A 251 -17.84 -3.37 15.21
C LYS A 251 -18.72 -4.41 15.90
N GLN A 252 -19.36 -4.03 17.00
CA GLN A 252 -20.43 -4.85 17.55
C GLN A 252 -21.55 -4.91 16.50
N LEU A 253 -21.87 -6.13 16.05
CA LEU A 253 -23.15 -6.35 15.38
C LEU A 253 -24.21 -5.92 16.39
N ALA A 254 -25.12 -5.02 15.98
CA ALA A 254 -26.32 -4.76 16.76
C ALA A 254 -27.01 -6.12 16.96
N THR A 255 -26.80 -6.74 18.11
CA THR A 255 -27.60 -7.87 18.54
C THR A 255 -29.01 -7.35 18.50
N ASN A 256 -29.83 -7.91 17.59
CA ASN A 256 -31.24 -7.64 17.54
C ASN A 256 -31.79 -7.76 18.97
N SER A 257 -32.08 -6.62 19.59
CA SER A 257 -32.76 -6.52 20.88
C SER A 257 -34.12 -7.22 20.87
N LYS A 258 -34.59 -7.67 19.69
CA LYS A 258 -35.80 -8.45 19.50
C LYS A 258 -35.72 -9.87 20.07
N THR A 259 -34.55 -10.50 20.20
CA THR A 259 -34.47 -11.88 20.73
C THR A 259 -34.63 -11.91 22.26
N ASN A 260 -34.19 -10.87 22.97
CA ASN A 260 -34.34 -10.77 24.42
C ASN A 260 -35.72 -10.29 24.87
N VAL A 261 -36.48 -9.61 23.99
CA VAL A 261 -37.89 -9.26 24.26
C VAL A 261 -38.80 -10.48 24.08
N CYS A 262 -38.52 -11.34 23.09
CA CYS A 262 -39.33 -12.55 22.86
C CYS A 262 -39.16 -13.60 23.98
N LEU A 263 -37.95 -13.73 24.55
CA LEU A 263 -37.71 -14.61 25.70
C LEU A 263 -38.30 -14.09 27.02
N ARG A 264 -38.43 -12.77 27.20
CA ARG A 264 -39.09 -12.20 28.39
C ARG A 264 -40.62 -12.25 28.33
N LEU A 265 -41.21 -12.21 27.13
CA LEU A 265 -42.67 -12.34 26.97
C LEU A 265 -43.15 -13.78 27.10
N CYS A 266 -42.35 -14.79 26.73
CA CYS A 266 -42.71 -16.19 26.94
C CYS A 266 -42.65 -16.65 28.40
N ASN A 267 -41.81 -16.02 29.24
CA ASN A 267 -41.70 -16.37 30.67
C ASN A 267 -42.72 -15.64 31.56
N CYS A 268 -43.62 -14.83 31.00
CA CYS A 268 -44.72 -14.20 31.73
C CYS A 268 -46.09 -14.85 31.46
N CYS A 269 -46.15 -15.95 30.69
CA CYS A 269 -47.39 -16.67 30.36
C CYS A 269 -47.33 -18.18 30.68
N SER A 270 -46.61 -18.56 31.74
CA SER A 270 -46.62 -19.93 32.28
C SER A 270 -46.68 -19.90 33.79
#